data_AF-A0A5B2VYW9-F1
#
_entry.id   AF-A0A5B2VYW9-F1
#
_cell.length_a   1.000
_cell.length_b   1.000
_cell.length_c   1.000
_cell.angle_alpha   90.00
_cell.angle_beta   90.00
_cell.angle_gamma   90.00
#
_symmetry.space_group_name_H-M   'P 1'
#
loop_
_entity.id
_entity.type
_entity.pdbx_description
1 polymer ?
#
loop_
_entity_poly.entity_id
_entity_poly.type
_entity_poly.pdbx_seq_one_letter_code
_entity_poly.pdbx_strand_id
1 'polypeptide(L)'
;MKRIMLALACLFASYVGVQAQDQGDHQRRTPEERAKMTVEKLSPDLALKDDQKTKLNDAYTEFYKAMEKLRADAKATGNRPDRDAFKKLGDDRDTKVKGFLTDDQFKKYNEKMEEMKKQRGGGRGHGGGNGKK
;
A
#
# COMPACT_ATOMS: atom_id res chain seq x y z
N MET A 1 9.89 -35.05 54.28
CA MET A 1 8.43 -34.90 54.08
C MET A 1 7.91 -33.81 55.00
N LYS A 2 7.13 -32.86 54.46
CA LYS A 2 6.39 -31.77 55.13
C LYS A 2 7.33 -30.62 55.58
N ARG A 3 7.32 -29.41 55.04
CA ARG A 3 6.28 -28.58 54.44
C ARG A 3 6.94 -27.63 53.42
N ILE A 4 6.94 -28.00 52.15
CA ILE A 4 7.03 -27.05 51.05
C ILE A 4 5.58 -26.75 50.71
N MET A 5 5.12 -25.52 50.89
CA MET A 5 4.02 -24.92 50.12
C MET A 5 3.76 -23.48 50.57
N LEU A 6 3.60 -22.59 49.58
CA LEU A 6 2.81 -21.36 49.62
C LEU A 6 3.40 -20.10 50.29
N ALA A 7 4.45 -19.50 49.73
CA ALA A 7 4.72 -18.06 49.93
C ALA A 7 5.64 -17.40 48.88
N LEU A 8 5.55 -17.77 47.59
CA LEU A 8 6.41 -17.15 46.54
C LEU A 8 5.70 -17.06 45.19
N ALA A 9 4.42 -16.72 45.22
CA ALA A 9 3.60 -16.53 44.02
C ALA A 9 2.91 -15.16 44.06
N CYS A 10 3.68 -14.07 43.97
CA CYS A 10 3.10 -12.72 43.81
C CYS A 10 4.06 -11.62 43.27
N LEU A 11 5.20 -11.95 42.64
CA LEU A 11 6.15 -10.93 42.16
C LEU A 11 6.77 -11.24 40.79
N PHE A 12 5.95 -11.59 39.79
CA PHE A 12 6.36 -11.56 38.37
C PHE A 12 5.19 -11.13 37.45
N ALA A 13 4.47 -10.08 37.86
CA ALA A 13 3.36 -9.50 37.09
C ALA A 13 3.79 -8.20 36.35
N SER A 14 4.94 -8.20 35.70
CA SER A 14 5.36 -7.07 34.85
C SER A 14 6.31 -7.48 33.73
N TYR A 15 5.91 -8.44 32.91
CA TYR A 15 6.47 -8.55 31.55
C TYR A 15 5.42 -9.07 30.57
N VAL A 16 4.22 -8.48 30.61
CA VAL A 16 3.34 -8.53 29.44
C VAL A 16 3.97 -7.59 28.42
N GLY A 17 4.80 -8.16 27.55
CA GLY A 17 5.19 -7.51 26.32
C GLY A 17 3.92 -7.06 25.61
N VAL A 18 3.74 -5.75 25.50
CA VAL A 18 2.75 -5.16 24.61
C VAL A 18 3.23 -5.45 23.19
N GLN A 19 2.93 -6.65 22.69
CA GLN A 19 2.79 -6.90 21.26
C GLN A 19 1.36 -6.52 20.86
N ALA A 20 1.01 -5.25 21.06
CA ALA A 20 -0.16 -4.66 20.44
C ALA A 20 0.26 -4.15 19.05
N GLN A 21 0.45 -5.06 18.08
CA GLN A 21 0.44 -4.80 16.63
C GLN A 21 0.84 -6.05 15.83
N ASP A 22 0.26 -7.21 16.11
CA ASP A 22 0.27 -8.30 15.11
C ASP A 22 -1.04 -8.26 14.33
N GLN A 23 -1.16 -7.25 13.46
CA GLN A 23 -2.14 -7.24 12.38
C GLN A 23 -1.41 -7.65 11.11
N GLY A 24 -1.17 -8.96 10.99
CA GLY A 24 -0.81 -9.65 9.76
C GLY A 24 0.56 -9.30 9.20
N ASP A 25 1.50 -10.22 9.35
CA ASP A 25 2.73 -10.34 8.56
C ASP A 25 2.42 -10.63 7.08
N HIS A 26 1.71 -9.71 6.41
CA HIS A 26 1.83 -9.57 4.97
C HIS A 26 3.12 -8.81 4.73
N GLN A 27 4.20 -9.55 4.47
CA GLN A 27 5.48 -9.01 4.05
C GLN A 27 5.25 -7.87 3.07
N ARG A 28 5.54 -6.64 3.51
CA ARG A 28 5.31 -5.45 2.69
C ARG A 28 6.27 -5.53 1.52
N ARG A 29 5.76 -5.85 0.33
CA ARG A 29 6.52 -5.80 -0.93
C ARG A 29 7.21 -4.45 -1.07
N THR A 30 8.44 -4.46 -1.57
CA THR A 30 9.24 -3.25 -1.81
C THR A 30 8.60 -2.38 -2.91
N PRO A 31 8.92 -1.07 -2.97
CA PRO A 31 8.50 -0.21 -4.07
C PRO A 31 8.86 -0.77 -5.46
N GLU A 32 10.04 -1.35 -5.59
CA GLU A 32 10.56 -1.94 -6.82
C GLU A 32 9.76 -3.19 -7.23
N GLU A 33 9.44 -4.08 -6.29
CA GLU A 33 8.61 -5.26 -6.56
C GLU A 33 7.20 -4.85 -6.99
N ARG A 34 6.64 -3.81 -6.35
CA ARG A 34 5.32 -3.27 -6.72
C ARG A 34 5.32 -2.66 -8.11
N ALA A 35 6.36 -1.92 -8.46
CA ALA A 35 6.52 -1.35 -9.78
C ALA A 35 6.62 -2.45 -10.85
N LYS A 36 7.46 -3.48 -10.63
CA LYS A 36 7.57 -4.64 -11.53
C LYS A 36 6.23 -5.30 -11.80
N MET A 37 5.47 -5.65 -10.77
CA MET A 37 4.14 -6.27 -10.95
C MET A 37 3.15 -5.35 -11.68
N THR A 38 3.26 -4.04 -11.47
CA THR A 38 2.40 -3.07 -12.16
C THR A 38 2.72 -3.04 -13.65
N VAL A 39 4.01 -3.05 -14.00
CA VAL A 39 4.46 -3.15 -15.38
C VAL A 39 4.02 -4.48 -15.99
N GLU A 40 4.18 -5.61 -15.30
CA GLU A 40 3.74 -6.92 -15.77
C GLU A 40 2.23 -6.96 -16.06
N LYS A 41 1.42 -6.31 -15.20
CA LYS A 41 -0.02 -6.23 -15.39
C LYS A 41 -0.44 -5.33 -16.55
N LEU A 42 0.24 -4.19 -16.73
CA LEU A 42 -0.12 -3.20 -17.76
C LEU A 42 0.49 -3.50 -19.13
N SER A 43 1.67 -4.14 -19.18
CA SER A 43 2.39 -4.44 -20.42
C SER A 43 1.57 -5.17 -21.48
N PRO A 44 0.84 -6.26 -21.18
CA PRO A 44 0.08 -6.99 -22.20
C PRO A 44 -1.10 -6.16 -22.74
N ASP A 45 -1.83 -5.47 -21.85
CA ASP A 45 -3.00 -4.67 -22.22
C ASP A 45 -2.62 -3.46 -23.11
N LEU A 46 -1.48 -2.84 -22.81
CA LEU A 46 -0.97 -1.66 -23.51
C LEU A 46 -0.01 -2.01 -24.65
N ALA A 47 0.32 -3.30 -24.85
CA ALA A 47 1.32 -3.77 -25.80
C ALA A 47 2.64 -2.97 -25.72
N LEU A 48 3.17 -2.81 -24.50
CA LEU A 48 4.35 -1.99 -24.25
C LEU A 48 5.62 -2.61 -24.85
N LYS A 49 6.44 -1.77 -25.47
CA LYS A 49 7.81 -2.11 -25.88
C LYS A 49 8.75 -2.11 -24.68
N ASP A 50 9.91 -2.78 -24.77
CA ASP A 50 10.82 -2.93 -23.64
C ASP A 50 11.32 -1.59 -23.08
N ASP A 51 11.62 -0.62 -23.94
CA ASP A 51 11.96 0.75 -23.50
C ASP A 51 10.83 1.41 -22.70
N GLN A 52 9.57 1.19 -23.10
CA GLN A 52 8.40 1.73 -22.41
C GLN A 52 8.16 1.00 -21.08
N LYS A 53 8.43 -0.32 -21.01
CA LYS A 53 8.35 -1.09 -19.76
C LYS A 53 9.36 -0.58 -18.73
N THR A 54 10.59 -0.30 -19.16
CA THR A 54 11.64 0.27 -18.28
C THR A 54 11.21 1.63 -17.74
N LYS A 55 10.79 2.55 -18.61
CA LYS A 55 10.31 3.88 -18.19
C LYS A 55 9.08 3.81 -17.28
N LEU A 56 8.17 2.86 -17.53
CA LEU A 56 7.01 2.62 -16.70
C LEU A 56 7.42 2.10 -15.32
N ASN A 57 8.38 1.19 -15.25
CA ASN A 57 8.92 0.66 -14.00
C ASN A 57 9.53 1.77 -13.14
N ASP A 58 10.33 2.64 -13.76
CA ASP A 58 10.98 3.75 -13.06
C ASP A 58 9.93 4.74 -12.53
N ALA A 59 8.96 5.13 -13.36
CA ALA A 59 7.88 6.04 -12.97
C ALA A 59 7.05 5.49 -11.80
N TYR A 60 6.73 4.18 -11.80
CA TYR A 60 6.01 3.56 -10.70
C TYR A 60 6.88 3.32 -9.46
N THR A 61 8.19 3.05 -9.62
CA THR A 61 9.12 2.92 -8.49
C THR A 61 9.21 4.23 -7.72
N GLU A 62 9.40 5.35 -8.43
CA GLU A 62 9.40 6.68 -7.82
C GLU A 62 8.07 6.99 -7.12
N PHE A 63 6.95 6.68 -7.78
CA PHE A 63 5.62 6.86 -7.21
C PHE A 63 5.46 6.06 -5.90
N TYR A 64 5.84 4.78 -5.88
CA TYR A 64 5.69 3.95 -4.68
C TYR A 64 6.62 4.39 -3.54
N LYS A 65 7.85 4.84 -3.85
CA LYS A 65 8.76 5.44 -2.85
C LYS A 65 8.16 6.69 -2.23
N ALA A 66 7.62 7.59 -3.05
CA ALA A 66 6.99 8.81 -2.55
C ALA A 66 5.74 8.52 -1.71
N MET A 67 4.93 7.56 -2.13
CA MET A 67 3.74 7.09 -1.38
C MET A 67 4.12 6.48 -0.03
N GLU A 68 5.20 5.70 0.02
CA GLU A 68 5.71 5.12 1.25
C GLU A 68 6.19 6.19 2.22
N LYS A 69 6.96 7.18 1.72
CA LYS A 69 7.39 8.33 2.51
C LYS A 69 6.21 9.11 3.10
N LEU A 70 5.22 9.48 2.29
CA LEU A 70 4.02 10.18 2.79
C LEU A 70 3.28 9.36 3.87
N ARG A 71 3.26 8.04 3.74
CA ARG A 71 2.62 7.16 4.73
C ARG A 71 3.44 7.07 6.02
N ALA A 72 4.77 7.02 5.90
CA ALA A 72 5.69 7.03 7.03
C ALA A 72 5.60 8.35 7.80
N ASP A 73 5.59 9.48 7.10
CA ASP A 73 5.48 10.83 7.68
C ASP A 73 4.14 11.00 8.42
N ALA A 74 3.04 10.54 7.82
CA ALA A 74 1.73 10.54 8.47
C ALA A 74 1.72 9.67 9.75
N LYS A 75 2.35 8.49 9.71
CA LYS A 75 2.46 7.60 10.87
C LYS A 75 3.31 8.25 11.98
N ALA A 76 4.41 8.89 11.63
CA ALA A 76 5.33 9.53 12.58
C ALA A 76 4.69 10.75 13.27
N THR A 77 3.87 11.51 12.55
CA THR A 77 3.17 12.69 13.08
C THR A 77 1.85 12.36 13.78
N GLY A 78 1.39 11.10 13.72
CA GLY A 78 0.08 10.69 14.22
C GLY A 78 -1.10 11.24 13.41
N ASN A 79 -0.83 11.90 12.28
CA ASN A 79 -1.84 12.52 11.43
C ASN A 79 -2.41 11.54 10.41
N ARG A 80 -3.59 11.87 9.88
CA ARG A 80 -4.14 11.15 8.73
C ARG A 80 -3.28 11.41 7.48
N PRO A 81 -3.07 10.41 6.60
CA PRO A 81 -2.37 10.62 5.34
C PRO A 81 -3.09 11.68 4.49
N ASP A 82 -2.33 12.66 4.02
CA ASP A 82 -2.82 13.77 3.20
C ASP A 82 -3.35 13.25 1.87
N ARG A 83 -4.68 13.21 1.70
CA ARG A 83 -5.32 12.69 0.51
C ARG A 83 -4.93 13.45 -0.76
N ASP A 84 -4.71 14.75 -0.66
CA ASP A 84 -4.38 15.59 -1.80
C ASP A 84 -2.94 15.35 -2.23
N ALA A 85 -2.01 15.18 -1.29
CA ALA A 85 -0.65 14.78 -1.60
C ALA A 85 -0.59 13.41 -2.30
N PHE A 86 -1.39 12.44 -1.84
CA PHE A 86 -1.51 11.12 -2.48
C PHE A 86 -2.09 11.22 -3.90
N LYS A 87 -3.10 12.07 -4.12
CA LYS A 87 -3.70 12.31 -5.44
C LYS A 87 -2.68 12.95 -6.38
N LYS A 88 -1.98 13.99 -5.93
CA LYS A 88 -0.96 14.70 -6.70
C LYS A 88 0.15 13.77 -7.17
N LEU A 89 0.65 12.88 -6.30
CA LEU A 89 1.62 11.86 -6.72
C LEU A 89 1.09 10.96 -7.85
N GLY A 90 -0.21 10.66 -7.83
CA GLY A 90 -0.86 9.89 -8.88
C GLY A 90 -0.91 10.66 -10.21
N ASP A 91 -1.29 11.93 -10.16
CA ASP A 91 -1.38 12.81 -11.32
C ASP A 91 0.02 13.06 -11.94
N ASP A 92 1.04 13.26 -11.10
CA ASP A 92 2.44 13.42 -11.53
C ASP A 92 2.95 12.15 -12.22
N ARG A 93 2.62 10.97 -11.68
CA ARG A 93 2.95 9.66 -12.28
C ARG A 93 2.23 9.48 -13.62
N ASP A 94 0.95 9.83 -13.72
CA ASP A 94 0.19 9.73 -14.96
C ASP A 94 0.75 10.67 -16.05
N THR A 95 1.18 11.87 -15.65
CA THR A 95 1.85 12.84 -16.54
C THR A 95 3.18 12.30 -17.07
N LYS A 96 4.00 11.69 -16.20
CA LYS A 96 5.25 11.03 -16.62
C LYS A 96 4.98 9.89 -17.61
N VAL A 97 3.95 9.07 -17.34
CA VAL A 97 3.56 7.94 -18.20
C VAL A 97 3.12 8.42 -19.58
N LYS A 98 2.34 9.50 -19.67
CA LYS A 98 1.94 10.10 -20.94
C LYS A 98 3.13 10.50 -21.82
N GLY A 99 4.25 10.91 -21.21
CA GLY A 99 5.43 11.38 -21.93
C GLY A 99 6.15 10.34 -22.78
N PHE A 100 5.88 9.04 -22.61
CA PHE A 100 6.54 7.97 -23.38
C PHE A 100 5.58 6.92 -23.97
N LEU A 101 4.28 7.02 -23.71
CA LEU A 101 3.26 6.19 -24.37
C LEU A 101 2.75 6.88 -25.63
N THR A 102 2.27 6.08 -26.59
CA THR A 102 1.47 6.62 -27.69
C THR A 102 0.08 7.03 -27.20
N ASP A 103 -0.64 7.84 -27.97
CA ASP A 103 -1.99 8.29 -27.59
C ASP A 103 -2.95 7.11 -27.36
N ASP A 104 -2.90 6.08 -28.22
CA ASP A 104 -3.73 4.88 -28.07
C ASP A 104 -3.37 4.07 -26.81
N GLN A 105 -2.07 3.95 -26.51
CA GLN A 105 -1.60 3.28 -25.29
C GLN A 105 -2.01 4.07 -24.05
N PHE A 106 -1.91 5.39 -24.09
CA PHE A 106 -2.30 6.27 -22.99
C PHE A 106 -3.82 6.26 -22.76
N LYS A 107 -4.62 6.16 -23.82
CA LYS A 107 -6.07 5.97 -23.69
C LYS A 107 -6.41 4.68 -22.94
N LYS A 108 -5.81 3.54 -23.34
CA LYS A 108 -5.96 2.25 -22.64
C LYS A 108 -5.47 2.31 -21.19
N TYR A 109 -4.34 2.98 -20.96
CA TYR A 109 -3.81 3.23 -19.63
C TYR A 109 -4.85 3.92 -18.74
N ASN A 110 -5.45 5.02 -19.21
CA ASN A 110 -6.47 5.76 -18.46
C ASN A 110 -7.71 4.91 -18.17
N GLU A 111 -8.19 4.14 -19.15
CA GLU A 111 -9.32 3.22 -18.95
C GLU A 111 -9.04 2.22 -17.82
N LYS A 112 -7.84 1.64 -17.79
CA LYS A 112 -7.40 0.72 -16.72
C LYS A 112 -7.27 1.41 -15.37
N MET A 113 -6.77 2.65 -15.34
CA MET A 113 -6.70 3.43 -14.09
C MET A 113 -8.10 3.74 -13.55
N GLU A 114 -9.03 4.13 -14.41
CA GLU A 114 -10.42 4.38 -14.03
C GLU A 114 -11.15 3.12 -13.57
N GLU A 115 -10.93 1.98 -14.23
CA GLU A 115 -11.45 0.68 -13.79
C GLU A 115 -10.95 0.33 -12.37
N MET A 116 -9.65 0.49 -12.12
CA MET A 116 -9.07 0.25 -10.79
C MET A 116 -9.59 1.22 -9.72
N LYS A 117 -9.84 2.49 -10.09
CA LYS A 117 -10.47 3.48 -9.19
C LYS A 117 -11.91 3.06 -8.86
N LYS A 118 -12.70 2.63 -9.84
CA LYS A 118 -14.08 2.15 -9.65
C LYS A 118 -14.13 0.91 -8.74
N GLN A 119 -13.23 -0.06 -8.95
CA GLN A 119 -13.13 -1.24 -8.10
C GLN A 119 -12.76 -0.89 -6.65
N ARG A 120 -11.92 0.13 -6.44
CA ARG A 120 -11.60 0.65 -5.09
C ARG A 120 -12.71 1.51 -4.47
N GLY A 121 -13.50 2.19 -5.30
CA GLY A 121 -14.61 3.04 -4.88
C GLY A 121 -15.89 2.26 -4.53
N GLY A 122 -16.13 1.12 -5.19
CA GLY A 122 -17.33 0.29 -5.00
C GLY A 122 -17.33 -0.58 -3.74
N GLY A 123 -16.20 -0.69 -3.02
CA GLY A 123 -16.04 -1.58 -1.86
C GLY A 123 -16.27 -0.96 -0.48
N ARG A 124 -16.63 0.33 -0.38
CA ARG A 124 -16.88 1.00 0.92
C ARG A 124 -18.32 0.87 1.40
N GLY A 125 -18.86 -0.36 1.36
CA GLY A 125 -20.18 -0.70 1.86
C GLY A 125 -20.24 -1.91 2.80
N HIS A 126 -19.12 -2.54 3.15
CA HIS A 126 -19.11 -3.68 4.09
C HIS A 126 -17.92 -3.58 5.04
N GLY A 127 -18.13 -2.90 6.17
CA GLY A 127 -17.12 -2.78 7.21
C GLY A 127 -17.51 -1.76 8.28
N GLY A 128 -18.73 -1.85 8.80
CA GLY A 128 -19.15 -0.96 9.88
C GLY A 128 -20.63 -1.11 10.21
N GLY A 129 -20.94 -1.91 11.23
CA GLY A 129 -22.18 -1.78 11.99
C GLY A 129 -23.11 -2.99 11.99
N ASN A 130 -22.93 -3.91 12.94
CA ASN A 130 -23.96 -4.38 13.88
C ASN A 130 -23.26 -5.31 14.90
N GLY A 131 -23.16 -5.02 16.19
CA GLY A 131 -24.26 -4.58 17.05
C GLY A 131 -25.15 -5.78 17.36
N LYS A 132 -24.81 -6.59 18.37
CA LYS A 132 -25.77 -7.50 19.01
C LYS A 132 -25.39 -7.82 20.46
N LYS A 133 -26.12 -7.12 21.34
CA LYS A 133 -26.60 -7.46 22.69
C LYS A 133 -25.59 -7.76 23.78
#